data_AF-A0AAN5CIX7-F1
#
_entry.id   AF-A0AAN5CIX7-F1
#
_cell.length_a   1.000
_cell.length_b   1.000
_cell.length_c   1.000
_cell.angle_alpha   90.00
_cell.angle_beta   90.00
_cell.angle_gamma   90.00
#
_symmetry.space_group_name_H-M   'P 1'
#
loop_
_entity.id
_entity.type
_entity.pdbx_description
1 polymer ?
#
loop_
_entity_poly.entity_id
_entity_poly.type
_entity_poly.pdbx_seq_one_letter_code
_entity_poly.pdbx_strand_id
1 'polypeptide(L)'
;QMSLNTTQFVSDINESFEKIITYFYFSIGFVSTILSMLTFYLIIRESSFFNIDVRILLLNLQISAFFNNFHYCILFVPFLFPYLGGGFCTGILCMLGGRFHEGMCLWLASVVLLCASFIVLLFARLQTLLHPWSRMKLRFPARL
;
A
#
# COMPACT_ATOMS: atom_id res chain seq x y z
N GLN A 1 -43.10 -22.57 -6.44
CA GLN A 1 -42.76 -21.37 -7.22
C GLN A 1 -42.52 -20.18 -6.29
N MET A 2 -41.45 -20.22 -5.48
CA MET A 2 -41.08 -19.15 -4.55
C MET A 2 -39.57 -19.18 -4.28
N SER A 3 -38.78 -19.29 -5.35
CA SER A 3 -37.31 -19.36 -5.29
C SER A 3 -36.63 -18.33 -6.21
N LEU A 4 -37.39 -17.57 -7.00
CA LEU A 4 -36.86 -16.58 -7.94
C LEU A 4 -36.60 -15.20 -7.31
N ASN A 5 -37.31 -14.82 -6.24
CA ASN A 5 -37.15 -13.49 -5.61
C ASN A 5 -35.91 -13.37 -4.71
N THR A 6 -35.48 -14.45 -4.06
CA THR A 6 -34.34 -14.39 -3.12
C THR A 6 -33.02 -14.28 -3.86
N THR A 7 -32.85 -14.98 -4.98
CA THR A 7 -31.64 -14.89 -5.81
C THR A 7 -31.48 -13.52 -6.46
N GLN A 8 -32.58 -12.88 -6.86
CA GLN A 8 -32.57 -11.58 -7.50
C GLN A 8 -32.26 -10.46 -6.49
N PHE A 9 -32.90 -10.48 -5.31
CA PHE A 9 -32.61 -9.54 -4.24
C PHE A 9 -31.18 -9.66 -3.69
N VAL A 10 -30.64 -10.89 -3.58
CA VAL A 10 -29.24 -11.12 -3.20
C VAL A 10 -28.29 -10.61 -4.29
N SER A 11 -28.63 -10.77 -5.57
CA SER A 11 -27.85 -10.24 -6.69
C SER A 11 -27.80 -8.70 -6.71
N ASP A 12 -28.95 -8.04 -6.51
CA ASP A 12 -29.06 -6.58 -6.56
C ASP A 12 -28.37 -5.88 -5.37
N ILE A 13 -28.44 -6.49 -4.17
CA ILE A 13 -27.67 -6.04 -3.01
C ILE A 13 -26.17 -6.19 -3.28
N ASN A 14 -25.74 -7.29 -3.91
CA ASN A 14 -24.34 -7.53 -4.19
C ASN A 14 -23.77 -6.49 -5.17
N GLU A 15 -24.48 -6.17 -6.25
CA GLU A 15 -24.01 -5.22 -7.27
C GLU A 15 -23.98 -3.77 -6.72
N SER A 16 -25.01 -3.37 -5.98
CA SER A 16 -25.07 -2.03 -5.37
C SER A 16 -23.96 -1.86 -4.32
N PHE A 17 -23.75 -2.88 -3.49
CA PHE A 17 -22.70 -2.90 -2.48
C PHE A 17 -21.29 -2.88 -3.10
N GLU A 18 -21.07 -3.67 -4.15
CA GLU A 18 -19.82 -3.70 -4.91
C GLU A 18 -19.48 -2.32 -5.48
N LYS A 19 -20.44 -1.64 -6.10
CA LYS A 19 -20.27 -0.28 -6.62
C LYS A 19 -19.92 0.70 -5.49
N ILE A 20 -20.65 0.66 -4.37
CA ILE A 20 -20.41 1.55 -3.23
C ILE A 20 -18.99 1.35 -2.68
N ILE A 21 -18.58 0.10 -2.44
CA ILE A 21 -17.24 -0.21 -1.95
C ILE A 21 -16.17 0.22 -2.94
N THR A 22 -16.38 -0.04 -4.23
CA THR A 22 -15.44 0.35 -5.28
C THR A 22 -15.25 1.87 -5.26
N TYR A 23 -16.34 2.66 -5.32
CA TYR A 23 -16.26 4.12 -5.24
C TYR A 23 -15.60 4.63 -3.95
N PHE A 24 -15.87 3.97 -2.82
CA PHE A 24 -15.24 4.28 -1.56
C PHE A 24 -13.71 4.10 -1.62
N TYR A 25 -13.23 2.96 -2.12
CA TYR A 25 -11.80 2.71 -2.29
C TYR A 25 -11.15 3.66 -3.29
N PHE A 26 -11.81 3.95 -4.42
CA PHE A 26 -11.31 4.93 -5.38
C PHE A 26 -11.18 6.32 -4.75
N SER A 27 -12.14 6.74 -3.93
CA SER A 27 -12.10 8.04 -3.24
C SER A 27 -10.93 8.12 -2.26
N ILE A 28 -10.73 7.07 -1.45
CA ILE A 28 -9.59 6.97 -0.53
C ILE A 28 -8.27 6.96 -1.30
N GLY A 29 -8.18 6.15 -2.35
CA GLY A 29 -7.01 6.04 -3.21
C GLY A 29 -6.64 7.38 -3.83
N PHE A 30 -7.62 8.13 -4.33
CA PHE A 30 -7.41 9.46 -4.92
C PHE A 30 -6.88 10.47 -3.91
N VAL A 31 -7.55 10.62 -2.77
CA VAL A 31 -7.12 11.54 -1.70
C VAL A 31 -5.71 11.17 -1.21
N SER A 32 -5.48 9.88 -0.99
CA SER A 32 -4.19 9.40 -0.49
C SER A 32 -3.07 9.53 -1.53
N THR A 33 -3.36 9.44 -2.83
CA THR A 33 -2.43 9.73 -3.92
C THR A 33 -2.00 11.21 -3.87
N ILE A 34 -2.94 12.14 -3.72
CA ILE A 34 -2.64 13.57 -3.60
C ILE A 34 -1.74 13.85 -2.39
N LEU A 35 -2.11 13.30 -1.23
CA LEU A 35 -1.32 13.45 -0.01
C LEU A 35 0.07 12.83 -0.18
N SER A 36 0.18 11.67 -0.82
CA SER A 36 1.46 11.01 -1.07
C SER A 36 2.37 11.81 -1.98
N MET A 37 1.82 12.47 -3.01
CA MET A 37 2.56 13.38 -3.88
C MET A 37 3.04 14.62 -3.12
N LEU A 38 2.19 15.19 -2.25
CA LEU A 38 2.58 16.29 -1.38
C LEU A 38 3.73 15.88 -0.45
N THR A 39 3.63 14.71 0.19
CA THR A 39 4.70 14.19 1.06
C THR A 39 5.98 13.97 0.28
N PHE A 40 5.91 13.39 -0.92
CA PHE A 40 7.08 13.20 -1.78
C PHE A 40 7.75 14.53 -2.14
N TYR A 41 6.94 15.53 -2.50
CA TYR A 41 7.40 16.89 -2.76
C TYR A 41 8.10 17.52 -1.56
N LEU A 42 7.50 17.41 -0.37
CA LEU A 42 8.08 17.92 0.88
C LEU A 42 9.40 17.21 1.20
N ILE A 43 9.48 15.88 1.11
CA ILE A 43 10.73 15.14 1.34
C ILE A 43 11.82 15.56 0.35
N ILE A 44 11.46 15.93 -0.88
CA ILE A 44 12.42 16.40 -1.86
C ILE A 44 12.88 17.84 -1.57
N ARG A 45 11.96 18.71 -1.17
CA ARG A 45 12.23 20.14 -1.01
C ARG A 45 12.86 20.48 0.34
N GLU A 46 12.43 19.86 1.43
CA GLU A 46 12.90 20.10 2.80
C GLU A 46 14.24 19.39 3.10
N SER A 47 15.23 19.56 2.21
CA SER A 47 16.51 18.83 2.26
C SER A 47 17.42 19.21 3.42
N SER A 48 17.21 20.32 4.13
CA SER A 48 18.18 20.82 5.11
C SER A 48 18.14 20.10 6.46
N PHE A 49 17.04 19.41 6.78
CA PHE A 49 16.82 18.85 8.13
C PHE A 49 17.31 17.41 8.32
N PHE A 50 17.58 16.67 7.24
CA PHE A 50 17.91 15.25 7.32
C PHE A 50 19.21 14.90 6.60
N ASN A 51 19.97 13.97 7.19
CA ASN A 51 21.09 13.32 6.52
C ASN A 51 20.60 12.64 5.24
N ILE A 52 21.43 12.66 4.20
CA ILE A 52 21.09 12.18 2.87
C ILE A 52 20.65 10.70 2.86
N ASP A 53 21.29 9.86 3.70
CA ASP A 53 20.95 8.45 3.81
C ASP A 53 19.53 8.23 4.35
N VAL A 54 19.18 8.96 5.41
CA VAL A 54 17.84 8.87 6.03
C VAL A 54 16.77 9.37 5.07
N ARG A 55 17.11 10.38 4.25
CA ARG A 55 16.24 10.89 3.20
C ARG A 55 15.98 9.85 2.11
N ILE A 56 17.01 9.14 1.65
CA ILE A 56 16.87 8.05 0.67
C ILE A 56 15.96 6.94 1.24
N LEU A 57 16.14 6.57 2.50
CA LEU A 57 15.28 5.58 3.16
C LEU A 57 13.82 6.05 3.27
N LEU A 58 13.59 7.33 3.62
CA LEU A 58 12.26 7.92 3.65
C LEU A 58 11.61 7.98 2.27
N LEU A 59 12.38 8.32 1.22
CA LEU A 59 11.90 8.30 -0.16
C LEU A 59 11.51 6.88 -0.61
N ASN A 60 12.35 5.87 -0.32
CA ASN A 60 12.04 4.48 -0.64
C ASN A 60 10.77 3.99 0.09
N LEU A 61 10.61 4.35 1.36
CA LEU A 61 9.40 4.06 2.12
C LEU A 61 8.17 4.73 1.48
N GLN A 62 8.28 6.01 1.13
CA GLN A 62 7.19 6.78 0.54
C GLN A 62 6.79 6.24 -0.84
N ILE A 63 7.76 5.88 -1.67
CA ILE A 63 7.53 5.24 -2.98
C ILE A 63 6.83 3.89 -2.80
N SER A 64 7.31 3.06 -1.87
CA SER A 64 6.70 1.76 -1.58
C SER A 64 5.25 1.90 -1.08
N ALA A 65 5.01 2.88 -0.20
CA ALA A 65 3.68 3.17 0.32
C ALA A 65 2.73 3.66 -0.78
N PHE A 66 3.22 4.56 -1.64
CA PHE A 66 2.50 5.05 -2.80
C PHE A 66 2.10 3.92 -3.74
N PHE A 67 3.05 3.07 -4.16
CA PHE A 67 2.74 1.95 -5.05
C PHE A 67 1.77 0.96 -4.42
N ASN A 68 1.96 0.61 -3.14
CA ASN A 68 1.07 -0.30 -2.44
C ASN A 68 -0.37 0.25 -2.41
N ASN A 69 -0.53 1.52 -2.07
CA ASN A 69 -1.84 2.15 -1.97
C ASN A 69 -2.49 2.39 -3.33
N PHE A 70 -1.72 2.85 -4.32
CA PHE A 70 -2.17 3.03 -5.69
C PHE A 70 -2.62 1.70 -6.31
N HIS A 71 -1.83 0.65 -6.12
CA HIS A 71 -2.19 -0.69 -6.57
C HIS A 71 -3.48 -1.18 -5.90
N TYR A 72 -3.55 -1.13 -4.57
CA TYR A 72 -4.68 -1.67 -3.83
C TYR A 72 -5.98 -0.89 -4.06
N CYS A 73 -5.95 0.43 -4.03
CA CYS A 73 -7.16 1.27 -4.05
C CYS A 73 -7.63 1.66 -5.46
N ILE A 74 -6.77 1.62 -6.47
CA ILE A 74 -7.11 2.09 -7.83
C ILE A 74 -6.96 0.97 -8.86
N LEU A 75 -5.82 0.26 -8.87
CA LEU A 75 -5.57 -0.74 -9.90
C LEU A 75 -6.31 -2.05 -9.63
N PHE A 76 -6.34 -2.51 -8.39
CA PHE A 76 -6.77 -3.87 -8.07
C PHE A 76 -8.13 -3.91 -7.37
N VAL A 77 -8.34 -3.18 -6.27
CA VAL A 77 -9.58 -3.21 -5.45
C VAL A 77 -10.12 -4.64 -5.26
N PRO A 78 -9.54 -5.41 -4.32
CA PRO A 78 -9.94 -6.79 -4.10
C PRO A 78 -11.27 -6.90 -3.36
N PHE A 79 -12.12 -7.81 -3.82
CA PHE A 79 -13.27 -8.33 -3.10
C PHE A 79 -12.99 -9.77 -2.70
N LEU A 80 -12.87 -10.00 -1.39
CA LEU A 80 -12.60 -11.31 -0.81
C LEU A 80 -13.89 -11.92 -0.29
N PHE A 81 -14.10 -13.20 -0.57
CA PHE A 81 -15.18 -14.02 -0.02
C PHE A 81 -14.56 -15.08 0.89
N PRO A 82 -14.36 -14.78 2.18
CA PRO A 82 -13.65 -15.67 3.11
C PRO A 82 -14.26 -17.07 3.17
N TYR A 83 -15.59 -17.16 3.11
CA TYR A 83 -16.32 -18.42 3.16
C TYR A 83 -16.17 -19.29 1.91
N LEU A 84 -15.91 -18.69 0.75
CA LEU A 84 -15.74 -19.39 -0.52
C LEU A 84 -14.27 -19.63 -0.86
N GLY A 85 -13.33 -19.13 -0.03
CA GLY A 85 -11.90 -19.24 -0.28
C GLY A 85 -11.44 -18.53 -1.56
N GLY A 86 -12.23 -17.59 -2.06
CA GLY A 86 -12.02 -16.94 -3.35
C GLY A 86 -12.21 -15.43 -3.30
N GLY A 87 -12.03 -14.80 -4.45
CA GLY A 87 -12.20 -13.36 -4.61
C GLY A 87 -12.24 -12.97 -6.07
N PHE A 88 -12.72 -11.75 -6.32
CA PHE A 88 -12.59 -11.08 -7.60
C PHE A 88 -12.07 -9.66 -7.37
N CYS A 89 -11.85 -8.92 -8.44
CA CYS A 89 -11.29 -7.58 -8.36
C CYS A 89 -11.98 -6.65 -9.35
N THR A 90 -12.14 -5.39 -8.95
CA THR A 90 -12.94 -4.39 -9.70
C THR A 90 -12.13 -3.16 -10.11
N GLY A 91 -10.82 -3.12 -9.81
CA GLY A 91 -9.96 -2.01 -10.17
C GLY A 91 -9.62 -1.94 -11.67
N ILE A 92 -8.91 -0.88 -12.06
CA ILE A 92 -8.56 -0.60 -13.46
C ILE A 92 -7.81 -1.78 -14.11
N LEU A 93 -6.85 -2.39 -13.40
CA LEU A 93 -6.06 -3.51 -13.90
C LEU A 93 -6.94 -4.74 -14.16
N CYS A 94 -8.00 -4.92 -13.36
CA CYS A 94 -8.95 -6.01 -13.52
C CYS A 94 -9.88 -5.78 -14.71
N MET A 95 -10.30 -4.54 -14.95
CA MET A 95 -11.05 -4.17 -16.16
C MET A 95 -10.24 -4.40 -17.44
N LEU A 96 -8.91 -4.28 -17.37
CA LEU A 96 -8.00 -4.56 -18.48
C LEU A 96 -7.71 -6.07 -18.68
N GLY A 97 -8.37 -6.95 -17.91
CA GLY A 97 -8.19 -8.40 -17.99
C GLY A 97 -7.12 -8.96 -17.06
N GLY A 98 -6.63 -8.17 -16.11
CA GLY A 98 -5.71 -8.63 -15.07
C GLY A 98 -6.32 -9.73 -14.20
N ARG A 99 -5.51 -10.74 -13.87
CA ARG A 99 -5.96 -11.88 -13.06
C ARG A 99 -5.94 -11.54 -11.56
N PHE A 100 -6.97 -11.99 -10.84
CA PHE A 100 -7.09 -11.78 -9.40
C PHE A 100 -5.84 -12.22 -8.62
N HIS A 101 -5.35 -13.44 -8.89
CA HIS A 101 -4.19 -14.00 -8.20
C HIS A 101 -2.91 -13.20 -8.42
N GLU A 102 -2.67 -12.73 -9.65
CA GLU A 102 -1.49 -11.93 -9.98
C GLU A 102 -1.53 -10.57 -9.26
N GLY A 103 -2.70 -9.94 -9.22
CA GLY A 103 -2.93 -8.71 -8.46
C GLY A 103 -2.73 -8.88 -6.95
N MET A 104 -3.20 -10.00 -6.36
CA MET A 104 -2.96 -10.33 -4.95
C MET A 104 -1.48 -10.59 -4.66
N CYS A 105 -0.77 -11.34 -5.51
CA CYS A 105 0.66 -11.59 -5.35
C CYS A 105 1.46 -10.29 -5.39
N LEU A 106 1.14 -9.39 -6.34
CA LEU A 106 1.79 -8.09 -6.45
C LEU A 106 1.53 -7.23 -5.21
N TRP A 107 0.29 -7.23 -4.70
CA TRP A 107 -0.06 -6.53 -3.47
C TRP A 107 0.69 -7.08 -2.25
N LEU A 108 0.76 -8.41 -2.11
CA LEU A 108 1.48 -9.03 -1.00
C LEU A 108 2.98 -8.68 -1.06
N ALA A 109 3.58 -8.72 -2.27
CA ALA A 109 4.96 -8.32 -2.47
C ALA A 109 5.20 -6.84 -2.11
N SER A 110 4.30 -5.93 -2.48
CA SER A 110 4.41 -4.51 -2.11
C SER A 110 4.28 -4.28 -0.60
N VAL A 111 3.40 -5.02 0.08
CA VAL A 111 3.28 -4.97 1.54
C VAL A 111 4.58 -5.42 2.22
N VAL A 112 5.17 -6.53 1.77
CA VAL A 112 6.45 -7.02 2.33
C VAL A 112 7.56 -5.99 2.14
N LEU A 113 7.66 -5.38 0.96
CA LEU A 113 8.65 -4.34 0.67
C LEU A 113 8.45 -3.09 1.53
N LEU A 114 7.19 -2.69 1.73
CA LEU A 114 6.83 -1.56 2.59
C LEU A 114 7.25 -1.82 4.04
N CYS A 115 6.91 -3.01 4.58
CA CYS A 115 7.31 -3.43 5.91
C CYS A 115 8.84 -3.47 6.07
N ALA A 116 9.56 -4.04 5.10
CA ALA A 116 11.01 -4.09 5.13
C ALA A 116 11.62 -2.68 5.14
N SER A 117 11.13 -1.79 4.27
CA SER A 117 11.58 -0.39 4.22
C SER A 117 11.33 0.35 5.54
N PHE A 118 10.19 0.11 6.18
CA PHE A 118 9.86 0.69 7.48
C PHE A 118 10.79 0.20 8.59
N ILE A 119 11.06 -1.12 8.64
CA ILE A 119 11.98 -1.71 9.61
C ILE A 119 13.39 -1.15 9.45
N VAL A 120 13.89 -1.02 8.22
CA VAL A 120 15.21 -0.45 7.94
C VAL A 120 15.28 1.01 8.38
N LEU A 121 14.23 1.80 8.15
CA LEU A 121 14.17 3.19 8.61
C LEU A 121 14.17 3.29 10.15
N LEU A 122 13.37 2.46 10.83
CA LEU A 122 13.36 2.41 12.29
C LEU A 122 14.73 2.03 12.85
N PHE A 123 15.38 1.04 12.24
CA PHE A 123 16.71 0.62 12.63
C PHE A 123 17.73 1.73 12.42
N ALA A 124 17.71 2.43 11.28
CA ALA A 124 18.58 3.57 11.01
C ALA A 124 18.39 4.69 12.04
N ARG A 125 17.14 5.01 12.41
CA ARG A 125 16.84 5.99 13.47
C ARG A 125 17.34 5.53 14.84
N LEU A 126 17.15 4.27 15.19
CA LEU A 126 17.66 3.72 16.46
C LEU A 126 19.19 3.83 16.54
N GLN A 127 19.90 3.58 15.44
CA GLN A 127 21.35 3.74 15.36
C GLN A 127 21.82 5.19 15.59
N THR A 128 21.02 6.19 15.21
CA THR A 128 21.32 7.60 15.50
C THR A 128 21.19 7.96 16.98
N LEU A 129 20.27 7.32 17.70
CA LEU A 129 20.02 7.57 19.13
C LEU A 129 20.94 6.76 20.05
N LEU A 130 21.52 5.67 19.56
CA LEU A 130 22.38 4.79 20.34
C LEU A 130 23.68 5.50 20.78
N HIS A 131 23.97 5.37 22.07
CA HIS A 131 25.19 5.91 22.68
C HIS A 131 26.45 5.36 21.96
N PRO A 132 27.52 6.16 21.78
CA PRO A 132 28.71 5.76 21.02
C PRO A 132 29.37 4.45 21.49
N TRP A 133 29.22 4.13 22.78
CA TRP A 133 29.81 2.96 23.43
C TRP A 133 28.91 1.71 23.42
N SER A 134 27.70 1.81 22.86
CA SER A 134 26.79 0.67 22.80
C SER A 134 27.32 -0.41 21.85
N ARG A 135 27.28 -1.67 22.31
CA ARG A 135 27.65 -2.85 21.48
C ARG A 135 26.73 -3.07 20.28
N MET A 136 25.52 -2.50 20.32
CA MET A 136 24.55 -2.57 19.22
C MET A 136 24.77 -1.48 18.16
N LYS A 137 25.67 -0.52 18.41
CA LYS A 137 25.97 0.52 17.44
C LYS A 137 26.81 -0.07 16.32
N LEU A 138 26.30 -0.01 15.10
CA LEU A 138 27.04 -0.46 13.94
C LEU A 138 28.29 0.41 13.76
N ARG A 139 29.47 -0.18 13.94
CA ARG A 139 30.78 0.45 13.72
C ARG A 139 31.21 0.41 12.26
N PHE A 140 30.26 0.37 11.32
CA PHE A 140 30.64 0.54 9.93
C PHE A 140 31.08 1.98 9.73
N PRO A 141 32.28 2.25 9.19
CA PRO A 141 32.59 3.56 8.67
C PRO A 141 31.73 3.70 7.41
N ALA A 142 30.49 4.15 7.58
CA ALA A 142 29.68 4.63 6.47
C ALA A 142 30.31 5.94 6.00
N ARG A 143 31.44 5.84 5.29
CA ARG A 143 31.69 6.74 4.18
C ARG A 143 30.82 6.23 3.04
N LEU A 144 29.60 6.75 2.99
CA LEU A 144 28.81 6.85 1.78
C LEU A 144 28.65 8.34 1.50
#